data_AF-A0A3C1SVA2-F1
#
_entry.id   AF-A0A3C1SVA2-F1
#
_cell.length_a   1.000
_cell.length_b   1.000
_cell.length_c   1.000
_cell.angle_alpha   90.00
_cell.angle_beta   90.00
_cell.angle_gamma   90.00
#
_symmetry.space_group_name_H-M   'P 1'
#
loop_
_entity.id
_entity.type
_entity.pdbx_description
1 polymer ?
#
loop_
_entity_poly.entity_id
_entity_poly.type
_entity_poly.pdbx_seq_one_letter_code
_entity_poly.pdbx_strand_id
1 'polypeptide(L)'
;MSIERPVILHKVIQVLENMTQDWDMDYAGEIDENVKLVEDLTFASIDIIQLVVALEESFQRRDLPIDKLLLKDGRYVDEIKVSNIVDFLKEHL
;
A
#
# COMPACT_ATOMS: atom_id res chain seq x y z
N MET A 1 13.42 -6.89 -16.34
CA MET A 1 12.79 -8.03 -15.64
C MET A 1 11.62 -7.45 -14.88
N SER A 2 10.40 -7.91 -15.15
CA SER A 2 9.21 -7.54 -14.38
C SER A 2 9.26 -8.24 -13.03
N ILE A 3 8.92 -7.54 -11.95
CA ILE A 3 8.84 -8.15 -10.61
C ILE A 3 7.53 -8.96 -10.53
N GLU A 4 7.62 -10.18 -10.02
CA GLU A 4 6.46 -11.07 -9.90
C GLU A 4 5.49 -10.58 -8.81
N ARG A 5 4.17 -10.71 -9.06
CA ARG A 5 3.12 -10.23 -8.12
C ARG A 5 3.31 -10.74 -6.68
N PRO A 6 3.63 -12.03 -6.43
CA PRO A 6 3.83 -12.52 -5.07
C PRO A 6 5.02 -11.85 -4.36
N VAL A 7 6.07 -11.48 -5.10
CA VAL A 7 7.23 -10.76 -4.54
C VAL A 7 6.83 -9.33 -4.16
N ILE A 8 6.04 -8.67 -5.02
CA ILE A 8 5.49 -7.34 -4.72
C ILE A 8 4.60 -7.41 -3.47
N LEU A 9 3.67 -8.36 -3.42
CA LEU A 9 2.77 -8.56 -2.28
C LEU A 9 3.54 -8.74 -0.97
N HIS A 10 4.50 -9.67 -0.93
CA HIS A 10 5.29 -9.90 0.27
C HIS A 10 5.99 -8.63 0.74
N LYS A 11 6.54 -7.86 -0.19
CA LYS A 11 7.25 -6.63 0.15
C LYS A 11 6.33 -5.50 0.61
N VAL A 12 5.14 -5.38 0.01
CA VAL A 12 4.12 -4.43 0.45
C VAL A 12 3.67 -4.77 1.88
N ILE A 13 3.41 -6.05 2.18
CA ILE A 13 3.07 -6.51 3.52
C ILE A 13 4.16 -6.12 4.52
N GLN A 14 5.43 -6.41 4.20
CA GLN A 14 6.55 -6.02 5.08
C GLN A 14 6.62 -4.51 5.33
N VAL A 15 6.36 -3.68 4.32
CA VAL A 15 6.32 -2.23 4.49
C VAL A 15 5.18 -1.82 5.43
N LEU A 16 3.99 -2.38 5.23
CA LEU A 16 2.83 -2.10 6.07
C LEU A 16 3.07 -2.53 7.52
N GLU A 17 3.55 -3.76 7.74
CA GLU A 17 3.89 -4.27 9.07
C GLU A 17 4.90 -3.36 9.79
N ASN A 18 5.95 -2.92 9.09
CA ASN A 18 6.93 -2.00 9.66
C ASN A 18 6.35 -0.63 10.00
N MET A 19 5.42 -0.12 9.19
CA MET A 19 4.76 1.16 9.46
C MET A 19 3.79 1.08 10.64
N THR A 20 3.08 -0.03 10.79
CA THR A 20 2.00 -0.18 11.75
C THR A 20 2.38 -0.93 13.02
N GLN A 21 3.63 -1.39 13.16
CA GLN A 21 4.08 -2.23 14.28
C GLN A 21 3.77 -1.62 15.65
N ASP A 22 3.87 -0.29 15.76
CA ASP A 22 3.70 0.45 17.02
C ASP A 22 2.35 1.17 17.08
N TRP A 23 1.46 0.92 16.12
CA TRP A 23 0.13 1.51 16.11
C TRP A 23 -0.82 0.72 17.00
N ASP A 24 -1.65 1.42 17.76
CA ASP A 24 -2.73 0.81 18.54
C ASP A 24 -3.91 0.53 17.60
N MET A 25 -3.79 -0.54 16.80
CA MET A 25 -4.82 -0.96 15.85
C MET A 25 -5.74 -2.01 16.47
N ASP A 26 -7.05 -1.87 16.23
CA ASP A 26 -8.05 -2.88 16.62
C ASP A 26 -7.97 -4.17 15.75
N TYR A 27 -7.19 -4.14 14.66
CA TYR A 27 -7.02 -5.27 13.75
C TYR A 27 -6.09 -6.34 14.32
N ALA A 28 -6.67 -7.47 14.73
CA ALA A 28 -5.95 -8.60 15.31
C ALA A 28 -5.51 -9.68 14.28
N GLY A 29 -5.69 -9.42 12.98
CA GLY A 29 -5.36 -10.35 11.90
C GLY A 29 -3.93 -10.17 11.35
N GLU A 30 -3.49 -11.13 10.54
CA GLU A 30 -2.29 -10.96 9.71
C GLU A 30 -2.61 -10.00 8.55
N ILE A 31 -1.62 -9.20 8.11
CA ILE A 31 -1.79 -8.33 6.95
C ILE A 31 -1.70 -9.18 5.69
N ASP A 32 -2.81 -9.29 4.95
CA ASP A 32 -2.90 -10.01 3.68
C ASP A 32 -3.38 -9.12 2.52
N GLU A 33 -3.62 -9.68 1.33
CA GLU A 33 -4.02 -8.92 0.15
C GLU A 33 -5.45 -8.32 0.23
N ASN A 34 -6.27 -8.75 1.18
CA ASN A 34 -7.66 -8.33 1.36
C ASN A 34 -7.82 -7.18 2.36
N VAL A 35 -6.79 -6.96 3.20
CA VAL A 35 -6.76 -5.89 4.19
C VAL A 35 -6.95 -4.53 3.55
N LYS A 36 -7.80 -3.73 4.20
CA LYS A 36 -8.16 -2.37 3.86
C LYS A 36 -7.36 -1.38 4.69
N LEU A 37 -6.68 -0.44 4.05
CA LEU A 37 -5.81 0.49 4.75
C LEU A 37 -6.58 1.40 5.71
N VAL A 38 -7.74 1.91 5.30
CA VAL A 38 -8.49 2.88 6.11
C VAL A 38 -9.34 2.16 7.15
N GLU A 39 -10.17 1.19 6.73
CA GLU A 39 -11.08 0.47 7.63
C GLU A 39 -10.35 -0.46 8.60
N ASP A 40 -9.36 -1.25 8.14
CA ASP A 40 -8.71 -2.27 8.98
C ASP A 40 -7.47 -1.72 9.69
N LEU A 41 -6.60 -1.00 8.96
CA LEU A 41 -5.34 -0.48 9.52
C LEU A 41 -5.43 0.96 10.03
N THR A 42 -6.61 1.59 9.98
CA THR A 42 -6.86 2.95 10.46
C THR A 42 -5.98 4.04 9.84
N PHE A 43 -5.51 3.84 8.60
CA PHE A 43 -4.68 4.82 7.89
C PHE A 43 -5.43 6.14 7.69
N ALA A 44 -4.79 7.23 8.08
CA ALA A 44 -5.17 8.58 7.69
C ALA A 44 -4.50 8.97 6.36
N SER A 45 -4.95 10.08 5.76
CA SER A 45 -4.39 10.57 4.49
C SER A 45 -2.87 10.83 4.56
N ILE A 46 -2.35 11.23 5.73
CA ILE A 46 -0.92 11.46 5.93
C ILE A 46 -0.11 10.15 5.87
N ASP A 47 -0.68 9.06 6.37
CA ASP A 47 -0.03 7.75 6.41
C ASP A 47 0.06 7.15 5.01
N ILE A 48 -0.92 7.43 4.15
CA ILE A 48 -0.86 7.04 2.75
C ILE A 48 0.32 7.70 2.05
N ILE A 49 0.61 8.97 2.31
CA ILE A 49 1.78 9.66 1.75
C ILE A 49 3.08 9.02 2.26
N GLN A 50 3.17 8.69 3.55
CA GLN A 50 4.33 8.00 4.12
C GLN A 50 4.51 6.59 3.53
N LEU A 51 3.41 5.88 3.26
CA LEU A 51 3.41 4.59 2.60
C LEU A 51 4.01 4.68 1.20
N VAL A 52 3.67 5.72 0.42
CA VAL A 52 4.29 5.93 -0.91
C VAL A 52 5.80 6.01 -0.78
N VAL A 53 6.29 6.85 0.13
CA VAL A 53 7.72 7.06 0.33
C VAL A 53 8.40 5.75 0.73
N ALA A 54 7.82 5.00 1.66
CA ALA A 54 8.35 3.70 2.09
C ALA A 54 8.35 2.66 0.95
N LEU A 55 7.33 2.65 0.08
CA LEU A 55 7.28 1.79 -1.10
C LEU A 55 8.34 2.19 -2.14
N GLU A 56 8.50 3.48 -2.42
CA GLU A 56 9.54 3.99 -3.33
C GLU A 56 10.95 3.58 -2.87
N GLU A 57 11.25 3.80 -1.59
CA GLU A 57 12.52 3.38 -0.98
C GLU A 57 12.71 1.86 -1.05
N SER A 58 11.67 1.11 -0.69
CA SER A 58 11.69 -0.34 -0.71
C SER A 58 11.97 -0.87 -2.11
N PHE A 59 11.29 -0.39 -3.15
CA PHE A 59 11.47 -0.84 -4.53
C PHE A 59 12.62 -0.14 -5.28
N GLN A 60 13.37 0.75 -4.63
CA GLN A 60 14.41 1.57 -5.26
C GLN A 60 13.89 2.30 -6.51
N ARG A 61 12.67 2.81 -6.42
CA ARG A 61 12.00 3.59 -7.45
C ARG A 61 11.76 4.99 -6.93
N ARG A 62 11.58 5.91 -7.87
CA ARG A 62 11.19 7.28 -7.61
C ARG A 62 10.06 7.61 -8.57
N ASP A 63 9.21 8.55 -8.17
CA ASP A 63 8.15 9.11 -8.98
C ASP A 63 7.03 8.11 -9.33
N LEU A 64 6.65 7.27 -8.35
CA LEU A 64 5.45 6.43 -8.50
C LEU A 64 4.21 7.34 -8.67
N PRO A 65 3.38 7.12 -9.71
CA PRO A 65 2.22 7.98 -9.99
C PRO A 65 1.06 7.66 -9.02
N ILE A 66 1.24 7.98 -7.73
CA ILE A 66 0.30 7.60 -6.67
C ILE A 66 -1.09 8.22 -6.87
N ASP A 67 -1.19 9.34 -7.59
CA ASP A 67 -2.46 9.92 -7.99
C ASP A 67 -3.35 8.89 -8.71
N LYS A 68 -2.78 7.92 -9.43
CA LYS A 68 -3.53 6.83 -10.06
C LYS A 68 -4.04 5.76 -9.09
N LEU A 69 -3.41 5.62 -7.92
CA LEU A 69 -3.91 4.75 -6.85
C LEU A 69 -5.03 5.45 -6.07
N LEU A 70 -4.88 6.75 -5.82
CA LEU A 70 -5.82 7.55 -5.03
C LEU A 70 -7.04 8.02 -5.80
N LEU A 71 -6.93 8.15 -7.12
CA LEU A 71 -7.97 8.68 -7.99
C LEU A 71 -8.43 7.63 -8.98
N LYS A 72 -9.70 7.24 -8.89
CA LYS A 72 -10.35 6.33 -9.84
C LYS A 72 -11.53 7.03 -10.49
N ASP A 73 -11.52 7.08 -11.82
CA ASP A 73 -12.55 7.74 -12.63
C ASP A 73 -12.83 9.20 -12.19
N GLY A 74 -11.77 9.92 -11.80
CA GLY A 74 -11.86 11.31 -11.36
C GLY A 74 -12.41 11.52 -9.95
N ARG A 75 -12.57 10.45 -9.16
CA ARG A 75 -12.99 10.51 -7.74
C ARG A 75 -11.91 9.92 -6.84
N TYR A 76 -11.76 10.52 -5.66
CA TYR A 76 -10.93 9.94 -4.61
C TYR A 76 -11.48 8.60 -4.19
N VAL A 77 -10.58 7.64 -4.01
CA VAL A 77 -10.90 6.30 -3.52
C VAL A 77 -11.07 6.39 -2.00
N ASP A 78 -12.26 6.01 -1.52
CA ASP A 78 -12.58 6.04 -0.10
C ASP A 78 -11.84 4.94 0.70
N GLU A 79 -11.46 3.85 0.03
CA GLU A 79 -10.80 2.69 0.64
C GLU A 79 -9.82 2.01 -0.32
N ILE A 80 -8.62 1.67 0.18
CA ILE A 80 -7.54 1.06 -0.59
C ILE A 80 -7.22 -0.30 0.03
N LYS A 81 -7.32 -1.36 -0.77
CA LYS A 81 -6.84 -2.68 -0.35
C LYS A 81 -5.37 -2.88 -0.67
N VAL A 82 -4.71 -3.74 0.10
CA VAL A 82 -3.33 -4.19 -0.19
C VAL A 82 -3.21 -4.73 -1.63
N SER A 83 -4.18 -5.52 -2.09
CA SER A 83 -4.23 -5.99 -3.49
C SER A 83 -4.22 -4.85 -4.52
N ASN A 84 -4.86 -3.70 -4.24
CA ASN A 84 -4.84 -2.55 -5.15
C ASN A 84 -3.45 -1.93 -5.27
N ILE A 85 -2.70 -1.86 -4.17
CA ILE A 85 -1.31 -1.38 -4.16
C ILE A 85 -0.42 -2.32 -4.95
N VAL A 86 -0.59 -3.63 -4.74
CA VAL A 86 0.19 -4.66 -5.44
C VAL A 86 -0.05 -4.60 -6.94
N ASP A 87 -1.30 -4.47 -7.37
CA ASP A 87 -1.64 -4.38 -8.79
C ASP A 87 -1.12 -3.07 -9.40
N PHE A 88 -1.24 -1.94 -8.69
CA PHE A 88 -0.65 -0.66 -9.08
C PHE A 88 0.87 -0.76 -9.27
N LEU A 89 1.58 -1.34 -8.30
CA LEU A 89 3.03 -1.51 -8.38
C LEU A 89 3.42 -2.45 -9.53
N LYS A 90 2.65 -3.52 -9.76
CA LYS A 90 2.91 -4.44 -10.88
C LYS A 90 2.83 -3.73 -12.24
N GLU A 91 1.97 -2.72 -12.38
CA GLU A 91 1.82 -1.94 -13.61
C GLU A 91 2.89 -0.86 -13.78
N HIS A 92 3.58 -0.46 -12.70
CA HIS A 92 4.44 0.73 -12.68
C HIS A 92 5.91 0.48 -12.28
N LEU A 93 6.31 -0.75 -11.92
CA LEU A 93 7.69 -1.14 -11.59
C LEU A 93 8.46 -1.71 -12.79
#